data_AF-W7EP20-F1
#
_entry.id   AF-W7EP20-F1
#
_cell.length_a   1.000
_cell.length_b   1.000
_cell.length_c   1.000
_cell.angle_alpha   90.00
_cell.angle_beta   90.00
_cell.angle_gamma   90.00
#
_symmetry.space_group_name_H-M   'P 1'
#
loop_
_entity.id
_entity.type
_entity.pdbx_description
1 polymer ?
#
loop_
_entity_poly.entity_id
_entity_poly.type
_entity_poly.pdbx_seq_one_letter_code
_entity_poly.pdbx_strand_id
1 'polypeptide(L)'
;MSRTNSDRVRWAELVEQHLAHALTASESYTEADIAAHVDFFRHHVCDWLGPGPVPSLPLRPAGPSALTYDATPVEVSYGWKGTSSVMVRYVVDLIGRQGNPNRAASLLTAQKTIDGLRKYASRSGLGGYRIDMLPDIWEAVTARLAHWEKTDHTAGCKVCTPSTTFVGFDLATSGRVHGKLYWRLPACLFGQKLLQLLDDIFALLPRYGVDIGAQWAQLRRHLSLHPTSEGGTQGVRPRMLSIDATKYPSARIKLYSRCYFDSHASFADAVEPHLSLDGVAPLPLPCHYATLWARLQTQYQDQPQHQRYCLLAHDMLPNTTITTKLYWFADQMPGGDALIINDLVADFAQPHAFMKRQLDAGHFSHNSSYIREIGMGQRKDGST
;
A
#
# COMPACT_ATOMS: atom_id res chain seq x y z
N MET A 1 31.03 -16.30 -4.50
CA MET A 1 29.63 -16.08 -4.05
C MET A 1 28.70 -16.22 -5.25
N SER A 2 27.55 -16.88 -5.13
CA SER A 2 26.57 -16.93 -6.22
C SER A 2 25.99 -15.54 -6.49
N ARG A 3 25.68 -15.22 -7.75
CA ARG A 3 25.04 -13.95 -8.17
C ARG A 3 23.78 -13.60 -7.34
N THR A 4 23.06 -14.64 -6.91
CA THR A 4 21.89 -14.51 -6.04
C THR A 4 22.20 -13.97 -4.64
N ASN A 5 23.35 -14.31 -4.07
CA ASN A 5 23.75 -13.81 -2.76
C ASN A 5 24.27 -12.36 -2.85
N SER A 6 24.94 -12.01 -3.96
CA SER A 6 25.42 -10.63 -4.18
C SER A 6 24.26 -9.64 -4.35
N ASP A 7 23.17 -10.01 -5.04
CA ASP A 7 22.03 -9.11 -5.21
C ASP A 7 21.33 -8.79 -3.88
N ARG A 8 21.13 -9.82 -3.04
CA ARG A 8 20.59 -9.65 -1.69
C ARG A 8 21.43 -8.71 -0.85
N VAL A 9 22.76 -8.91 -0.84
CA VAL A 9 23.69 -8.08 -0.05
C VAL A 9 23.64 -6.63 -0.52
N ARG A 10 23.63 -6.39 -1.84
CA ARG A 10 23.52 -5.01 -2.38
C ARG A 10 22.22 -4.33 -1.97
N TRP A 11 21.10 -5.05 -1.97
CA TRP A 11 19.84 -4.49 -1.49
C TRP A 11 19.87 -4.18 0.00
N ALA A 12 20.45 -5.07 0.80
CA ALA A 12 20.61 -4.86 2.24
C ALA A 12 21.44 -3.59 2.51
N GLU A 13 22.63 -3.49 1.91
CA GLU A 13 23.53 -2.32 2.04
C GLU A 13 22.85 -0.99 1.69
N LEU A 14 21.94 -0.99 0.71
CA LEU A 14 21.23 0.22 0.28
C LEU A 14 20.04 0.57 1.17
N VAL A 15 19.21 -0.41 1.51
CA VAL A 15 17.86 -0.18 2.05
C VAL A 15 17.78 -0.32 3.56
N GLU A 16 18.61 -1.19 4.17
CA GLU A 16 18.48 -1.50 5.60
C GLU A 16 18.73 -0.27 6.49
N GLN A 17 19.65 0.61 6.07
CA GLN A 17 19.93 1.88 6.75
C GLN A 17 18.72 2.81 6.78
N HIS A 18 17.88 2.79 5.74
CA HIS A 18 16.67 3.61 5.70
C HIS A 18 15.59 3.05 6.63
N LEU A 19 15.47 1.72 6.73
CA LEU A 19 14.59 1.08 7.70
C LEU A 19 15.06 1.33 9.14
N ALA A 20 16.36 1.16 9.40
CA ALA A 20 16.97 1.43 10.70
C ALA A 20 16.76 2.90 11.11
N HIS A 21 17.02 3.85 10.20
CA HIS A 21 16.75 5.26 10.43
C HIS A 21 15.29 5.51 10.76
N ALA A 22 14.35 4.94 9.99
CA ALA A 22 12.93 5.15 10.24
C ALA A 22 12.49 4.64 11.61
N LEU A 23 12.98 3.47 12.02
CA LEU A 23 12.69 2.92 13.35
C LEU A 23 13.29 3.76 14.47
N THR A 24 14.56 4.16 14.36
CA THR A 24 15.23 5.01 15.36
C THR A 24 14.57 6.38 15.46
N ALA A 25 14.34 7.05 14.32
CA ALA A 25 13.76 8.39 14.27
C ALA A 25 12.34 8.43 14.86
N SER A 26 11.59 7.33 14.76
CA SER A 26 10.24 7.24 15.32
C SER A 26 10.20 7.26 16.85
N GLU A 27 11.34 7.05 17.51
CA GLU A 27 11.49 7.02 18.98
C GLU A 27 10.55 6.02 19.68
N SER A 28 9.97 5.08 18.92
CA SER A 28 8.88 4.20 19.37
C SER A 28 9.31 2.74 19.57
N TYR A 29 10.57 2.41 19.29
CA TYR A 29 11.11 1.05 19.30
C TYR A 29 12.36 0.96 20.18
N THR A 30 12.56 -0.18 20.82
CA THR A 30 13.81 -0.46 21.54
C THR A 30 14.93 -0.83 20.57
N GLU A 31 16.19 -0.70 20.99
CA GLU A 31 17.34 -1.15 20.17
C GLU A 31 17.22 -2.64 19.77
N ALA A 32 16.70 -3.47 20.66
CA ALA A 32 16.48 -4.89 20.39
C ALA A 32 15.41 -5.11 19.30
N ASP A 33 14.31 -4.35 19.32
CA ASP A 33 13.29 -4.42 18.27
C ASP A 33 13.85 -3.95 16.93
N ILE A 34 14.61 -2.85 16.94
CA ILE A 34 15.26 -2.31 15.74
C ILE A 34 16.17 -3.36 15.11
N ALA A 35 17.06 -3.96 15.91
CA ALA A 35 17.96 -5.01 15.44
C ALA A 35 17.20 -6.20 14.85
N ALA A 36 16.14 -6.66 15.53
CA ALA A 36 15.34 -7.79 15.06
C ALA A 36 14.60 -7.49 13.75
N HIS A 37 14.04 -6.28 13.59
CA HIS A 37 13.38 -5.85 12.34
C HIS A 37 14.38 -5.77 11.18
N VAL A 38 15.55 -5.17 11.41
CA VAL A 38 16.60 -5.02 10.40
C VAL A 38 17.18 -6.38 10.01
N ASP A 39 17.41 -7.28 10.97
CA ASP A 39 17.90 -8.63 10.70
C ASP A 39 16.89 -9.44 9.89
N PHE A 40 15.59 -9.37 10.23
CA PHE A 40 14.58 -10.02 9.43
C PHE A 40 14.55 -9.48 7.99
N PHE A 41 14.64 -8.16 7.84
CA PHE A 41 14.66 -7.50 6.54
C PHE A 41 15.85 -7.98 5.68
N ARG A 42 17.07 -7.92 6.23
CA ARG A 42 18.32 -8.33 5.57
C ARG A 42 18.30 -9.79 5.13
N HIS A 43 17.86 -10.68 6.01
CA HIS A 43 17.99 -12.12 5.78
C HIS A 43 16.83 -12.74 4.99
N HIS A 44 15.64 -12.11 5.01
CA HIS A 44 14.45 -12.65 4.37
C HIS A 44 13.88 -11.73 3.29
N VAL A 45 13.70 -10.43 3.59
CA VAL A 45 13.00 -9.51 2.69
C VAL A 45 13.84 -9.15 1.47
N CYS A 46 15.13 -8.89 1.64
CA CYS A 46 16.04 -8.54 0.54
C CYS A 46 16.11 -9.61 -0.56
N ASP A 47 15.79 -10.87 -0.24
CA ASP A 47 15.72 -11.95 -1.23
C ASP A 47 14.55 -11.84 -2.20
N TRP A 48 13.53 -11.06 -1.86
CA TRP A 48 12.30 -10.91 -2.64
C TRP A 48 12.38 -9.74 -3.64
N LEU A 49 13.28 -8.79 -3.40
CA LEU A 49 13.45 -7.56 -4.19
C LEU A 49 14.00 -7.79 -5.61
N GLY A 50 14.40 -9.03 -5.91
CA GLY A 50 14.91 -9.42 -7.22
C GLY A 50 16.34 -8.97 -7.48
N PRO A 51 16.75 -8.80 -8.75
CA PRO A 51 18.11 -8.40 -9.08
C PRO A 51 18.49 -7.08 -8.43
N GLY A 52 19.76 -6.94 -8.03
CA GLY A 52 20.27 -5.71 -7.44
C GLY A 52 20.17 -4.54 -8.41
N PRO A 53 20.23 -3.29 -7.92
CA PRO A 53 20.11 -2.11 -8.77
C PRO A 53 21.21 -2.06 -9.83
N VAL A 54 20.89 -1.42 -10.95
CA VAL A 54 21.83 -1.17 -12.04
C VAL A 54 22.89 -0.18 -11.54
N PRO A 55 24.19 -0.43 -11.78
CA PRO A 55 25.26 0.50 -11.42
C PRO A 55 25.26 1.71 -12.36
N SER A 56 24.26 2.59 -12.22
CA SER A 56 24.08 3.85 -12.95
C SER A 56 23.92 5.01 -11.97
N LEU A 57 24.14 6.23 -12.45
CA LEU A 57 23.80 7.45 -11.72
C LEU A 57 22.74 8.25 -12.53
N PRO A 58 21.55 8.53 -11.97
CA PRO A 58 21.07 8.06 -10.67
C PRO A 58 20.90 6.53 -10.64
N LEU A 59 20.96 5.95 -9.44
CA LEU A 59 20.77 4.52 -9.20
C LEU A 59 19.36 4.12 -9.67
N ARG A 60 19.25 3.01 -10.40
CA ARG A 60 17.95 2.51 -10.89
C ARG A 60 17.74 1.05 -10.53
N PRO A 61 16.51 0.65 -10.16
CA PRO A 61 16.19 -0.76 -9.97
C PRO A 61 16.29 -1.49 -11.31
N ALA A 62 16.80 -2.72 -11.29
CA ALA A 62 16.89 -3.56 -12.49
C ALA A 62 15.51 -4.09 -12.93
N GLY A 63 14.60 -4.30 -11.98
CA GLY A 63 13.19 -4.59 -12.23
C GLY A 63 12.34 -3.42 -11.76
N PRO A 64 11.76 -2.60 -12.66
CA PRO A 64 10.94 -1.47 -12.28
C PRO A 64 9.66 -1.98 -11.60
N SER A 65 9.49 -1.60 -10.33
CA SER A 65 8.36 -1.98 -9.50
C SER A 65 7.16 -1.09 -9.78
N ALA A 66 5.95 -1.63 -9.59
CA ALA A 66 4.71 -0.84 -9.63
C ALA A 66 4.20 -0.44 -8.25
N LEU A 67 5.01 -0.66 -7.21
CA LEU A 67 4.75 -0.25 -5.83
C LEU A 67 4.85 1.28 -5.72
N THR A 68 5.97 1.84 -6.16
CA THR A 68 6.29 3.26 -6.02
C THR A 68 6.29 3.99 -7.36
N TYR A 69 6.18 5.32 -7.30
CA TYR A 69 6.25 6.18 -8.48
C TYR A 69 7.62 6.16 -9.17
N ASP A 70 8.70 6.10 -8.38
CA ASP A 70 10.08 6.06 -8.87
C ASP A 70 10.57 4.64 -9.24
N ALA A 71 9.63 3.69 -9.31
CA ALA A 71 9.83 2.30 -9.66
C ALA A 71 10.73 1.48 -8.71
N THR A 72 11.02 2.00 -7.51
CA THR A 72 11.74 1.27 -6.46
C THR A 72 10.89 0.13 -5.87
N PRO A 73 11.50 -0.98 -5.45
CA PRO A 73 10.76 -2.16 -4.96
C PRO A 73 10.46 -2.11 -3.47
N VAL A 74 10.75 -0.99 -2.78
CA VAL A 74 10.56 -0.84 -1.34
C VAL A 74 9.99 0.53 -1.04
N GLU A 75 8.98 0.58 -0.18
CA GLU A 75 8.46 1.80 0.41
C GLU A 75 8.48 1.68 1.94
N VAL A 76 8.89 2.74 2.63
CA VAL A 76 8.82 2.87 4.09
C VAL A 76 7.84 3.98 4.42
N SER A 77 6.92 3.73 5.36
CA SER A 77 5.91 4.71 5.78
C SER A 77 5.83 4.80 7.30
N TYR A 78 5.45 6.01 7.76
CA TYR A 78 5.13 6.29 9.14
C TYR A 78 3.62 6.36 9.32
N GLY A 79 3.12 5.82 10.41
CA GLY A 79 1.70 5.79 10.71
C GLY A 79 1.39 6.27 12.12
N TRP A 80 0.61 7.33 12.22
CA TRP A 80 0.08 7.86 13.48
C TRP A 80 -1.34 7.34 13.72
N LYS A 81 -1.60 6.86 14.94
CA LYS A 81 -2.93 6.50 15.43
C LYS A 81 -3.07 7.12 16.81
N GLY A 82 -3.90 8.16 16.94
CA GLY A 82 -3.99 8.92 18.18
C GLY A 82 -2.66 9.61 18.52
N THR A 83 -2.35 9.73 19.81
CA THR A 83 -1.29 10.61 20.32
C THR A 83 -0.01 9.91 20.79
N SER A 84 0.06 8.58 20.82
CA SER A 84 1.02 7.90 21.70
C SER A 84 2.25 7.26 21.03
N SER A 85 2.19 6.82 19.77
CA SER A 85 3.33 6.12 19.15
C SER A 85 3.30 6.16 17.62
N VAL A 86 4.46 6.29 17.00
CA VAL A 86 4.62 6.25 15.54
C VAL A 86 4.91 4.82 15.11
N MET A 87 4.05 4.26 14.26
CA MET A 87 4.25 2.92 13.71
C MET A 87 4.97 3.03 12.38
N VAL A 88 6.17 2.45 12.29
CA VAL A 88 6.89 2.23 11.03
C VAL A 88 6.31 1.02 10.30
N ARG A 89 6.21 1.14 8.99
CA ARG A 89 5.79 0.08 8.08
C ARG A 89 6.71 0.06 6.89
N TYR A 90 6.90 -1.11 6.30
CA TYR A 90 7.46 -1.18 4.96
C TYR A 90 6.64 -2.12 4.08
N VAL A 91 6.64 -1.84 2.79
CA VAL A 91 6.03 -2.67 1.74
C VAL A 91 7.10 -2.95 0.70
N VAL A 92 7.12 -4.18 0.18
CA VAL A 92 8.05 -4.56 -0.88
C VAL A 92 7.35 -5.25 -2.05
N ASP A 93 7.88 -5.06 -3.24
CA ASP A 93 7.47 -5.77 -4.45
C ASP A 93 8.10 -7.16 -4.52
N LEU A 94 7.27 -8.17 -4.81
CA LEU A 94 7.67 -9.56 -4.93
C LEU A 94 8.11 -9.84 -6.38
N ILE A 95 9.28 -9.32 -6.74
CA ILE A 95 9.91 -9.50 -8.05
C ILE A 95 10.53 -10.90 -8.15
N GLY A 96 11.21 -11.32 -7.09
CA GLY A 96 11.89 -12.61 -6.99
C GLY A 96 13.22 -12.64 -7.75
N ARG A 97 14.11 -13.54 -7.32
CA ARG A 97 15.53 -13.58 -7.74
C ARG A 97 15.79 -13.69 -9.24
N GLN A 98 14.87 -14.29 -9.99
CA GLN A 98 15.03 -14.44 -11.45
C GLN A 98 14.76 -13.14 -12.21
N GLY A 99 14.10 -12.15 -11.57
CA GLY A 99 13.80 -10.87 -12.19
C GLY A 99 12.89 -10.96 -13.41
N ASN A 100 12.14 -12.07 -13.57
CA ASN A 100 11.30 -12.30 -14.73
C ASN A 100 10.20 -11.23 -14.78
N PRO A 101 10.17 -10.36 -15.81
CA PRO A 101 9.27 -9.21 -15.84
C PRO A 101 7.90 -9.63 -16.39
N ASN A 102 7.22 -10.56 -15.72
CA ASN A 102 5.83 -10.88 -16.03
C ASN A 102 5.00 -11.16 -14.78
N ARG A 103 3.68 -11.01 -14.95
CA ARG A 103 2.69 -11.09 -13.87
C ARG A 103 2.60 -12.47 -13.23
N ALA A 104 2.65 -13.53 -14.05
CA ALA A 104 2.64 -14.91 -13.58
C ALA A 104 3.87 -15.22 -12.71
N ALA A 105 5.04 -14.67 -13.05
CA ALA A 105 6.25 -14.80 -12.25
C ALA A 105 6.13 -14.08 -10.90
N SER A 106 5.55 -12.87 -10.87
CA SER A 106 5.30 -12.16 -9.60
C SER A 106 4.31 -12.93 -8.69
N LEU A 107 3.25 -13.54 -9.25
CA LEU A 107 2.33 -14.40 -8.50
C LEU A 107 3.00 -15.70 -8.01
N LEU A 108 3.89 -16.29 -8.81
CA LEU A 108 4.68 -17.46 -8.39
C LEU A 108 5.67 -17.10 -7.27
N THR A 109 6.30 -15.93 -7.34
CA THR A 109 7.14 -15.42 -6.26
C THR A 109 6.31 -15.22 -4.99
N ALA A 110 5.10 -14.67 -5.10
CA ALA A 110 4.19 -14.55 -3.96
C ALA A 110 3.88 -15.89 -3.28
N GLN A 111 3.56 -16.92 -4.05
CA GLN A 111 3.33 -18.27 -3.51
C GLN A 111 4.56 -18.78 -2.72
N LYS A 112 5.76 -18.64 -3.30
CA LYS A 112 7.02 -19.02 -2.62
C LYS A 112 7.27 -18.22 -1.34
N THR A 113 6.93 -16.92 -1.35
CA THR A 113 7.06 -16.05 -0.18
C THR A 113 6.08 -16.47 0.92
N ILE A 114 4.82 -16.78 0.58
CA ILE A 114 3.82 -17.30 1.54
C ILE A 114 4.33 -18.59 2.20
N ASP A 115 4.84 -19.54 1.40
CA ASP A 115 5.41 -20.79 1.93
C ASP A 115 6.65 -20.56 2.81
N GLY A 116 7.52 -19.64 2.40
CA GLY A 116 8.70 -19.25 3.18
C GLY A 116 8.34 -18.66 4.53
N LEU A 117 7.36 -17.76 4.55
CA LEU A 117 6.83 -17.13 5.75
C LEU A 117 6.12 -18.13 6.67
N ARG A 118 5.35 -19.06 6.11
CA ARG A 118 4.71 -20.17 6.86
C ARG A 118 5.77 -21.04 7.55
N LYS A 119 6.82 -21.43 6.82
CA LYS A 119 7.96 -22.20 7.39
C LYS A 119 8.69 -21.41 8.47
N TYR A 120 8.91 -20.12 8.25
CA TYR A 120 9.54 -19.23 9.24
C TYR A 120 8.74 -19.21 10.55
N ALA A 121 7.43 -18.95 10.46
CA ALA A 121 6.55 -18.91 11.62
C ALA A 121 6.51 -20.23 12.40
N SER A 122 6.64 -21.38 11.73
CA SER A 122 6.68 -22.69 12.39
C SER A 122 7.99 -23.01 13.13
N ARG A 123 9.10 -22.33 12.77
CA ARG A 123 10.45 -22.58 13.33
C ARG A 123 10.80 -21.63 14.46
N SER A 124 10.27 -20.41 14.41
CA SER A 124 10.43 -19.41 15.47
C SER A 124 9.62 -19.85 16.69
N GLY A 125 10.28 -20.51 17.66
CA GLY A 125 9.67 -20.85 18.95
C GLY A 125 9.30 -19.62 19.79
N LEU A 126 8.91 -19.84 21.05
CA LEU A 126 8.62 -18.80 22.04
C LEU A 126 9.90 -17.99 22.35
N GLY A 127 10.19 -16.97 21.54
CA GLY A 127 11.38 -16.12 21.67
C GLY A 127 11.95 -15.60 20.33
N GLY A 128 11.47 -16.10 19.19
CA GLY A 128 11.85 -15.60 17.87
C GLY A 128 11.01 -14.41 17.40
N TYR A 129 11.51 -13.70 16.40
CA TYR A 129 10.80 -12.60 15.73
C TYR A 129 9.44 -13.09 15.18
N ARG A 130 8.36 -12.48 15.68
CA ARG A 130 6.99 -12.98 15.48
C ARG A 130 6.25 -12.16 14.43
N ILE A 131 5.72 -12.86 13.44
CA ILE A 131 4.92 -12.27 12.36
C ILE A 131 3.53 -12.92 12.37
N ASP A 132 2.51 -12.14 12.68
CA ASP A 132 1.12 -12.52 12.54
C ASP A 132 0.72 -12.39 11.07
N MET A 133 0.21 -13.48 10.48
CA MET A 133 -0.05 -13.61 9.05
C MET A 133 -1.29 -14.49 8.81
N LEU A 134 -1.82 -14.45 7.59
CA LEU A 134 -2.99 -15.23 7.18
C LEU A 134 -2.64 -16.03 5.92
N PRO A 135 -1.72 -17.02 6.01
CA PRO A 135 -1.13 -17.65 4.83
C PRO A 135 -2.14 -18.41 3.98
N ASP A 136 -3.15 -19.05 4.57
CA ASP A 136 -4.08 -19.92 3.85
C ASP A 136 -5.02 -19.13 2.93
N ILE A 137 -5.55 -18.00 3.41
CA ILE A 137 -6.37 -17.09 2.61
C ILE A 137 -5.51 -16.35 1.57
N TRP A 138 -4.27 -15.99 1.90
CA TRP A 138 -3.33 -15.38 0.96
C TRP A 138 -2.99 -16.33 -0.20
N GLU A 139 -2.74 -17.60 0.11
CA GLU A 139 -2.49 -18.65 -0.87
C GLU A 139 -3.71 -18.84 -1.80
N ALA A 140 -4.92 -18.92 -1.23
CA ALA A 140 -6.14 -19.09 -2.02
C ALA A 140 -6.39 -17.95 -3.01
N VAL A 141 -6.23 -16.71 -2.57
CA VAL A 141 -6.41 -15.52 -3.43
C VAL A 141 -5.31 -15.46 -4.50
N THR A 142 -4.06 -15.74 -4.13
CA THR A 142 -2.93 -15.77 -5.07
C THR A 142 -3.13 -16.84 -6.14
N ALA A 143 -3.55 -18.05 -5.76
CA ALA A 143 -3.82 -19.13 -6.68
C ALA A 143 -4.97 -18.80 -7.65
N ARG A 144 -6.04 -18.16 -7.16
CA ARG A 144 -7.16 -17.71 -8.01
C ARG A 144 -6.72 -16.67 -9.04
N LEU A 145 -5.93 -15.68 -8.62
CA LEU A 145 -5.38 -14.66 -9.52
C LEU A 145 -4.39 -15.27 -10.53
N ALA A 146 -3.58 -16.25 -10.12
CA ALA A 146 -2.67 -16.97 -11.02
C ALA A 146 -3.41 -17.82 -12.06
N HIS A 147 -4.54 -18.42 -11.67
CA HIS A 147 -5.42 -19.11 -12.61
C HIS A 147 -5.98 -18.13 -13.65
N TRP A 148 -6.57 -17.02 -13.20
CA TRP A 148 -7.09 -15.97 -14.09
C TRP A 148 -6.02 -15.41 -15.04
N GLU A 149 -4.81 -15.16 -14.53
CA GLU A 149 -3.68 -14.68 -15.33
C GLU A 149 -3.32 -15.65 -16.47
N LYS A 150 -3.54 -16.95 -16.26
CA LYS A 150 -3.28 -17.99 -17.27
C LYS A 150 -4.44 -18.16 -18.26
N THR A 151 -5.68 -18.03 -17.82
CA THR A 151 -6.87 -18.37 -18.61
C THR A 151 -7.49 -17.19 -19.34
N ASP A 152 -7.49 -16.01 -18.72
CA ASP A 152 -8.31 -14.88 -19.13
C ASP A 152 -7.50 -13.62 -19.47
N HIS A 153 -6.24 -13.54 -19.01
CA HIS A 153 -5.37 -12.42 -19.36
C HIS A 153 -4.81 -12.57 -20.79
N THR A 154 -4.95 -11.52 -21.59
CA THR A 154 -4.45 -11.50 -22.97
C THR A 154 -2.94 -11.66 -23.02
N ALA A 155 -2.47 -12.67 -23.77
CA ALA A 155 -1.06 -12.83 -24.08
C ALA A 155 -0.51 -11.56 -24.76
N GLY A 156 0.61 -11.04 -24.26
CA GLY A 156 1.22 -9.81 -24.80
C GLY A 156 0.51 -8.51 -24.40
N CYS A 157 -0.31 -8.51 -23.34
CA CYS A 157 -0.92 -7.30 -22.80
C CYS A 157 0.13 -6.19 -22.54
N LYS A 158 -0.04 -5.03 -23.18
CA LYS A 158 0.83 -3.85 -23.01
C LYS A 158 0.37 -2.90 -21.90
N VAL A 159 -0.83 -3.11 -21.36
CA VAL A 159 -1.45 -2.22 -20.36
C VAL A 159 -1.04 -2.62 -18.94
N CYS A 160 -0.89 -3.91 -18.67
CA CYS A 160 -0.58 -4.42 -17.34
C CYS A 160 0.93 -4.44 -17.09
N THR A 161 1.35 -3.83 -15.97
CA THR A 161 2.72 -3.99 -15.45
C THR A 161 2.96 -5.42 -14.95
N PRO A 162 4.22 -5.91 -15.01
CA PRO A 162 4.65 -7.17 -14.42
C PRO A 162 4.40 -7.33 -12.91
N SER A 163 4.53 -6.26 -12.13
CA SER A 163 4.37 -6.33 -10.67
C SER A 163 2.92 -6.60 -10.29
N THR A 164 2.65 -7.75 -9.67
CA THR A 164 1.30 -8.14 -9.24
C THR A 164 1.13 -8.21 -7.75
N THR A 165 2.19 -8.48 -7.00
CA THR A 165 2.03 -8.80 -5.58
C THR A 165 3.05 -8.06 -4.74
N PHE A 166 2.57 -7.43 -3.68
CA PHE A 166 3.40 -6.73 -2.71
C PHE A 166 3.14 -7.32 -1.33
N VAL A 167 4.17 -7.40 -0.48
CA VAL A 167 4.04 -7.80 0.92
C VAL A 167 4.41 -6.63 1.80
N GLY A 168 3.56 -6.34 2.78
CA GLY A 168 3.76 -5.28 3.75
C GLY A 168 3.85 -5.81 5.17
N PHE A 169 4.58 -5.09 6.02
CA PHE A 169 4.74 -5.41 7.43
C PHE A 169 4.48 -4.15 8.26
N ASP A 170 3.48 -4.23 9.14
CA ASP A 170 3.28 -3.24 10.20
C ASP A 170 4.12 -3.65 11.40
N LEU A 171 5.08 -2.82 11.78
CA LEU A 171 6.01 -3.09 12.87
C LEU A 171 5.39 -2.50 14.15
N ALA A 172 4.68 -3.30 14.94
CA ALA A 172 4.09 -2.78 16.18
C ALA A 172 5.18 -2.56 17.24
N THR A 173 5.02 -1.52 18.05
CA THR A 173 5.95 -1.17 19.14
C THR A 173 6.07 -2.27 20.20
N SER A 174 5.11 -3.19 20.26
CA SER A 174 5.14 -4.41 21.09
C SER A 174 6.13 -5.48 20.62
N GLY A 175 6.91 -5.24 19.56
CA GLY A 175 7.77 -6.25 18.90
C GLY A 175 7.00 -7.25 18.01
N ARG A 176 5.67 -7.20 17.98
CA ARG A 176 4.84 -7.99 17.06
C ARG A 176 4.81 -7.36 15.68
N VAL A 177 4.82 -8.19 14.65
CA VAL A 177 4.70 -7.74 13.25
C VAL A 177 3.40 -8.24 12.67
N HIS A 178 2.65 -7.38 11.97
CA HIS A 178 1.46 -7.78 11.24
C HIS A 178 1.73 -7.76 9.75
N GLY A 179 1.69 -8.95 9.13
CA GLY A 179 1.85 -9.10 7.69
C GLY A 179 0.59 -8.70 6.92
N LYS A 180 0.81 -8.24 5.70
CA LYS A 180 -0.21 -7.86 4.71
C LYS A 180 0.22 -8.34 3.35
N LEU A 181 -0.70 -8.89 2.58
CA LEU A 181 -0.46 -9.18 1.17
C LEU A 181 -1.39 -8.33 0.31
N TYR A 182 -0.81 -7.75 -0.73
CA TYR A 182 -1.47 -6.86 -1.67
C TYR A 182 -1.41 -7.47 -3.07
N TRP A 183 -2.53 -7.47 -3.78
CA TRP A 183 -2.61 -7.91 -5.17
C TRP A 183 -3.03 -6.76 -6.07
N ARG A 184 -2.18 -6.47 -7.05
CA ARG A 184 -2.40 -5.53 -8.13
C ARG A 184 -3.41 -6.11 -9.12
N LEU A 185 -4.58 -5.48 -9.20
CA LEU A 185 -5.59 -5.91 -10.17
C LEU A 185 -5.13 -5.62 -11.61
N PRO A 186 -5.54 -6.44 -12.60
CA PRO A 186 -5.18 -6.25 -14.00
C PRO A 186 -5.67 -4.90 -14.54
N ALA A 187 -4.76 -4.09 -15.06
CA ALA A 187 -5.09 -2.77 -15.61
C ALA A 187 -5.78 -2.83 -16.98
N CYS A 188 -5.86 -4.00 -17.61
CA CYS A 188 -6.64 -4.23 -18.82
C CYS A 188 -8.10 -4.61 -18.54
N LEU A 189 -8.48 -4.85 -17.28
CA LEU A 189 -9.86 -5.13 -16.89
C LEU A 189 -10.57 -3.89 -16.38
N PHE A 190 -11.81 -3.69 -16.82
CA PHE A 190 -12.65 -2.54 -16.52
C PHE A 190 -14.11 -2.95 -16.33
N GLY A 191 -14.89 -2.08 -15.67
CA GLY A 191 -16.33 -2.25 -15.49
C GLY A 191 -16.71 -3.62 -14.92
N GLN A 192 -17.74 -4.24 -15.49
CA GLN A 192 -18.30 -5.50 -14.98
C GLN A 192 -17.31 -6.67 -14.95
N LYS A 193 -16.38 -6.77 -15.91
CA LYS A 193 -15.39 -7.86 -15.92
C LYS A 193 -14.45 -7.79 -14.71
N LEU A 194 -14.07 -6.57 -14.31
CA LEU A 194 -13.26 -6.36 -13.11
C LEU A 194 -14.04 -6.68 -11.84
N LEU A 195 -15.33 -6.31 -11.79
CA LEU A 195 -16.20 -6.65 -10.65
C LEU A 195 -16.45 -8.15 -10.54
N GLN A 196 -16.60 -8.87 -11.66
CA GLN A 196 -16.73 -10.33 -11.69
C GLN A 196 -15.47 -11.03 -11.15
N LEU A 197 -14.27 -10.55 -11.50
CA LEU A 197 -13.03 -11.07 -10.90
C LEU A 197 -13.02 -10.88 -9.37
N LEU A 198 -13.51 -9.75 -8.87
CA LEU A 198 -13.61 -9.50 -7.44
C LEU A 198 -14.68 -10.38 -6.77
N ASP A 199 -15.82 -10.59 -7.43
CA ASP A 199 -16.86 -11.53 -6.99
C ASP A 199 -16.27 -12.94 -6.82
N ASP A 200 -15.51 -13.42 -7.80
CA ASP A 200 -14.84 -14.73 -7.77
C ASP A 200 -13.81 -14.87 -6.64
N ILE A 201 -13.07 -13.80 -6.35
CA ILE A 201 -12.09 -13.76 -5.26
C ILE A 201 -12.82 -13.74 -3.91
N PHE A 202 -13.84 -12.89 -3.76
CA PHE A 202 -14.56 -12.75 -2.49
C PHE A 202 -15.42 -13.95 -2.15
N ALA A 203 -15.85 -14.74 -3.14
CA ALA A 203 -16.50 -16.03 -2.93
C ALA A 203 -15.60 -17.08 -2.21
N LEU A 204 -14.27 -16.86 -2.17
CA LEU A 204 -13.34 -17.74 -1.44
C LEU A 204 -13.34 -17.50 0.07
N LEU A 205 -13.65 -16.26 0.50
CA LEU A 205 -13.45 -15.78 1.86
C LEU A 205 -14.25 -16.53 2.94
N PRO A 206 -15.52 -16.94 2.70
CA PRO A 206 -16.29 -17.65 3.73
C PRO A 206 -15.65 -18.95 4.21
N ARG A 207 -14.88 -19.63 3.35
CA ARG A 207 -14.13 -20.86 3.72
C ARG A 207 -13.07 -20.63 4.79
N TYR A 208 -12.65 -19.38 4.97
CA TYR A 208 -11.65 -18.94 5.93
C TYR A 208 -12.27 -18.15 7.09
N GLY A 209 -13.59 -18.25 7.28
CA GLY A 209 -14.30 -17.55 8.37
C GLY A 209 -14.43 -16.05 8.17
N VAL A 210 -14.29 -15.56 6.93
CA VAL A 210 -14.39 -14.14 6.59
C VAL A 210 -15.66 -13.90 5.78
N ASP A 211 -16.68 -13.35 6.44
CA ASP A 211 -17.91 -12.92 5.78
C ASP A 211 -17.95 -11.40 5.64
N ILE A 212 -17.83 -10.92 4.42
CA ILE A 212 -17.94 -9.49 4.05
C ILE A 212 -19.05 -9.27 3.02
N GLY A 213 -20.00 -10.21 2.87
CA GLY A 213 -20.96 -10.21 1.76
C GLY A 213 -21.80 -8.93 1.69
N ALA A 214 -22.27 -8.44 2.83
CA ALA A 214 -23.07 -7.21 2.91
C ALA A 214 -22.25 -5.96 2.52
N GLN A 215 -21.02 -5.86 3.04
CA GLN A 215 -20.10 -4.76 2.74
C GLN A 215 -19.68 -4.78 1.27
N TRP A 216 -19.37 -5.96 0.74
CA TRP A 216 -19.04 -6.10 -0.67
C TRP A 216 -20.22 -5.72 -1.55
N ALA A 217 -21.45 -6.14 -1.23
CA ALA A 217 -22.63 -5.77 -2.01
C ALA A 217 -22.84 -4.25 -2.10
N GLN A 218 -22.63 -3.54 -0.98
CA GLN A 218 -22.69 -2.07 -0.93
C GLN A 218 -21.61 -1.43 -1.83
N LEU A 219 -20.35 -1.83 -1.64
CA LEU A 219 -19.23 -1.28 -2.41
C LEU A 219 -19.35 -1.61 -3.90
N ARG A 220 -19.70 -2.86 -4.23
CA ARG A 220 -19.89 -3.34 -5.60
C ARG A 220 -20.98 -2.54 -6.32
N ARG A 221 -22.09 -2.23 -5.63
CA ARG A 221 -23.15 -1.38 -6.18
C ARG A 221 -22.61 0.02 -6.49
N HIS A 222 -21.91 0.67 -5.56
CA HIS A 222 -21.31 1.98 -5.80
C HIS A 222 -20.35 1.97 -6.99
N LEU A 223 -19.43 1.00 -7.05
CA LEU A 223 -18.49 0.85 -8.16
C LEU A 223 -19.17 0.61 -9.52
N SER A 224 -20.33 -0.04 -9.52
CA SER A 224 -21.11 -0.27 -10.75
C SER A 224 -21.85 0.98 -11.24
N LEU A 225 -22.21 1.90 -10.34
CA LEU A 225 -22.88 3.16 -10.65
C LEU A 225 -21.90 4.27 -11.06
N HIS A 226 -20.67 4.20 -10.54
CA HIS A 226 -19.62 5.18 -10.81
C HIS A 226 -18.37 4.57 -11.47
N PRO A 227 -18.51 3.78 -12.56
CA PRO A 227 -17.35 3.15 -13.17
C PRO A 227 -16.51 4.18 -13.93
N THR A 228 -15.19 4.08 -13.83
CA THR A 228 -14.31 4.71 -14.83
C THR A 228 -14.32 3.87 -16.10
N SER A 229 -14.71 4.46 -17.24
CA SER A 229 -14.58 3.83 -18.56
C SER A 229 -13.11 3.73 -18.98
N GLU A 230 -12.82 2.95 -20.03
CA GLU A 230 -11.49 2.97 -20.64
C GLU A 230 -11.18 4.39 -21.14
N GLY A 231 -10.06 4.97 -20.71
CA GLY A 231 -9.71 6.37 -20.99
C GLY A 231 -10.60 7.42 -20.31
N GLY A 232 -11.50 7.02 -19.41
CA GLY A 232 -12.39 7.93 -18.70
C GLY A 232 -11.64 8.84 -17.72
N THR A 233 -12.15 10.06 -17.55
CA THR A 233 -11.52 11.10 -16.72
C THR A 233 -12.18 11.29 -15.35
N GLN A 234 -13.26 10.57 -15.10
CA GLN A 234 -14.03 10.62 -13.85
C GLN A 234 -14.49 9.23 -13.42
N GLY A 235 -14.79 9.08 -12.12
CA GLY A 235 -15.33 7.87 -11.52
C GLY A 235 -14.29 7.03 -10.78
N VAL A 236 -14.71 5.84 -10.34
CA VAL A 236 -13.94 4.97 -9.45
C VAL A 236 -13.57 3.66 -10.12
N ARG A 237 -12.32 3.24 -9.94
CA ARG A 237 -11.79 2.00 -10.50
C ARG A 237 -10.98 1.20 -9.48
N PRO A 238 -11.38 -0.05 -9.16
CA PRO A 238 -10.57 -0.94 -8.35
C PRO A 238 -9.17 -1.14 -8.95
N ARG A 239 -8.15 -1.04 -8.11
CA ARG A 239 -6.75 -1.01 -8.52
C ARG A 239 -5.89 -2.01 -7.76
N MET A 240 -6.20 -2.27 -6.49
CA MET A 240 -5.45 -3.19 -5.66
C MET A 240 -6.36 -3.77 -4.57
N LEU A 241 -6.19 -5.06 -4.28
CA LEU A 241 -6.81 -5.74 -3.14
C LEU A 241 -5.73 -5.95 -2.08
N SER A 242 -6.06 -5.88 -0.79
CA SER A 242 -5.19 -6.43 0.25
C SER A 242 -5.95 -7.16 1.33
N ILE A 243 -5.24 -8.08 1.98
CA ILE A 243 -5.71 -8.82 3.15
C ILE A 243 -4.64 -8.70 4.22
N ASP A 244 -5.00 -8.14 5.38
CA ASP A 244 -4.05 -7.90 6.47
C ASP A 244 -4.42 -8.58 7.80
N ALA A 245 -3.38 -8.90 8.56
CA ALA A 245 -3.45 -9.52 9.88
C ALA A 245 -3.46 -8.50 11.03
N THR A 246 -3.91 -7.27 10.82
CA THR A 246 -3.86 -6.22 11.87
C THR A 246 -4.90 -6.42 12.99
N LYS A 247 -5.87 -7.31 12.80
CA LYS A 247 -6.80 -7.80 13.85
C LYS A 247 -6.65 -9.31 14.08
N TYR A 248 -5.43 -9.84 13.93
CA TYR A 248 -5.15 -11.28 14.02
C TYR A 248 -5.83 -11.94 15.23
N PRO A 249 -6.52 -13.10 15.05
CA PRO A 249 -6.58 -13.92 13.84
C PRO A 249 -7.62 -13.47 12.80
N SER A 250 -8.37 -12.40 13.05
CA SER A 250 -9.37 -11.91 12.08
C SER A 250 -8.73 -11.21 10.89
N ALA A 251 -9.12 -11.61 9.69
CA ALA A 251 -8.70 -10.95 8.46
C ALA A 251 -9.43 -9.62 8.29
N ARG A 252 -8.70 -8.59 7.84
CA ARG A 252 -9.29 -7.38 7.30
C ARG A 252 -9.01 -7.30 5.81
N ILE A 253 -10.07 -7.08 5.03
CA ILE A 253 -10.02 -6.98 3.58
C ILE A 253 -10.03 -5.50 3.19
N LYS A 254 -9.21 -5.10 2.22
CA LYS A 254 -9.20 -3.73 1.70
C LYS A 254 -9.24 -3.70 0.19
N LEU A 255 -10.15 -2.92 -0.35
CA LEU A 255 -10.17 -2.62 -1.78
C LEU A 255 -9.72 -1.18 -2.02
N TYR A 256 -8.56 -1.04 -2.65
CA TYR A 256 -8.00 0.22 -3.08
C TYR A 256 -8.48 0.53 -4.50
N SER A 257 -9.12 1.68 -4.67
CA SER A 257 -9.66 2.13 -5.94
C SER A 257 -9.13 3.51 -6.29
N ARG A 258 -8.76 3.71 -7.56
CA ARG A 258 -8.48 5.06 -8.05
C ARG A 258 -9.78 5.81 -8.21
N CYS A 259 -9.84 7.02 -7.68
CA CYS A 259 -10.92 7.96 -7.90
C CYS A 259 -10.40 9.05 -8.82
N TYR A 260 -10.87 9.04 -10.05
CA TYR A 260 -10.55 10.04 -11.06
C TYR A 260 -11.55 11.19 -10.94
N PHE A 261 -11.06 12.42 -11.02
CA PHE A 261 -11.87 13.60 -10.76
C PHE A 261 -11.43 14.81 -11.60
N ASP A 262 -12.33 15.78 -11.70
CA ASP A 262 -12.00 17.14 -12.14
C ASP A 262 -11.33 17.88 -10.97
N SER A 263 -10.10 18.37 -11.19
CA SER A 263 -9.33 19.10 -10.18
C SER A 263 -9.92 20.46 -9.81
N HIS A 264 -10.84 20.99 -10.64
CA HIS A 264 -11.51 22.27 -10.40
C HIS A 264 -12.83 22.12 -9.64
N ALA A 265 -13.36 20.90 -9.53
CA ALA A 265 -14.55 20.63 -8.75
C ALA A 265 -14.27 20.74 -7.24
N SER A 266 -15.31 21.00 -6.45
CA SER A 266 -15.18 21.04 -5.00
C SER A 266 -14.91 19.63 -4.44
N PHE A 267 -14.36 19.52 -3.23
CA PHE A 267 -14.17 18.22 -2.58
C PHE A 267 -15.49 17.44 -2.47
N ALA A 268 -16.58 18.15 -2.15
CA ALA A 268 -17.92 17.61 -1.97
C ALA A 268 -18.49 17.00 -3.26
N ASP A 269 -18.05 17.49 -4.43
CA ASP A 269 -18.50 16.99 -5.73
C ASP A 269 -17.56 15.93 -6.31
N ALA A 270 -16.24 16.10 -6.11
CA ALA A 270 -15.22 15.29 -6.76
C ALA A 270 -14.85 13.99 -6.03
N VAL A 271 -14.79 14.03 -4.70
CA VAL A 271 -14.17 12.94 -3.92
C VAL A 271 -15.06 12.46 -2.78
N GLU A 272 -15.76 13.37 -2.11
CA GLU A 272 -16.62 13.06 -0.95
C GLU A 272 -17.69 11.98 -1.22
N PRO A 273 -18.41 11.97 -2.36
CA PRO A 273 -19.42 10.95 -2.64
C PRO A 273 -18.80 9.55 -2.72
N HIS A 274 -17.61 9.47 -3.31
CA HIS A 274 -16.87 8.22 -3.43
C HIS A 274 -16.22 7.79 -2.11
N LEU A 275 -15.72 8.74 -1.32
CA LEU A 275 -15.13 8.47 -0.01
C LEU A 275 -16.17 8.01 1.01
N SER A 276 -17.39 8.54 0.94
CA SER A 276 -18.50 8.17 1.83
C SER A 276 -19.31 7.00 1.31
N LEU A 277 -19.04 6.49 0.10
CA LEU A 277 -19.92 5.53 -0.58
C LEU A 277 -21.38 6.02 -0.57
N ASP A 278 -21.59 7.27 -0.99
CA ASP A 278 -22.89 7.96 -0.98
C ASP A 278 -23.55 7.97 0.41
N GLY A 279 -22.74 8.20 1.45
CA GLY A 279 -23.17 8.26 2.85
C GLY A 279 -23.24 6.91 3.59
N VAL A 280 -22.91 5.79 2.94
CA VAL A 280 -22.88 4.47 3.60
C VAL A 280 -21.70 4.33 4.56
N ALA A 281 -20.54 4.87 4.19
CA ALA A 281 -19.35 4.92 5.04
C ALA A 281 -19.30 6.27 5.78
N PRO A 282 -19.12 6.26 7.11
CA PRO A 282 -18.99 7.49 7.87
C PRO A 282 -17.71 8.23 7.45
N LEU A 283 -17.85 9.52 7.20
CA LEU A 283 -16.72 10.42 6.98
C LEU A 283 -16.21 11.00 8.31
N PRO A 284 -14.91 11.32 8.38
CA PRO A 284 -14.39 12.17 9.46
C PRO A 284 -15.05 13.55 9.46
N LEU A 285 -14.77 14.33 10.50
CA LEU A 285 -15.10 15.76 10.48
C LEU A 285 -14.57 16.36 9.17
N PRO A 286 -15.43 16.95 8.32
CA PRO A 286 -15.08 17.34 6.94
C PRO A 286 -13.88 18.29 6.83
N CYS A 287 -13.55 19.00 7.91
CA CYS A 287 -12.54 20.05 7.92
C CYS A 287 -11.18 19.60 7.39
N HIS A 288 -10.64 18.45 7.79
CA HIS A 288 -9.25 18.11 7.42
C HIS A 288 -9.11 17.68 5.95
N TYR A 289 -10.09 16.95 5.40
CA TYR A 289 -10.06 16.57 3.98
C TYR A 289 -10.32 17.75 3.06
N ALA A 290 -11.30 18.58 3.41
CA ALA A 290 -11.63 19.78 2.66
C ALA A 290 -10.48 20.80 2.70
N THR A 291 -9.81 20.97 3.84
CA THR A 291 -8.64 21.86 3.95
C THR A 291 -7.48 21.33 3.12
N LEU A 292 -7.15 20.04 3.21
CA LEU A 292 -6.09 19.47 2.37
C LEU A 292 -6.42 19.62 0.88
N TRP A 293 -7.67 19.36 0.50
CA TRP A 293 -8.14 19.54 -0.87
C TRP A 293 -8.00 20.99 -1.34
N ALA A 294 -8.43 21.97 -0.53
CA ALA A 294 -8.34 23.38 -0.89
C ALA A 294 -6.87 23.82 -1.14
N ARG A 295 -5.94 23.34 -0.30
CA ARG A 295 -4.49 23.56 -0.49
C ARG A 295 -3.99 22.96 -1.81
N LEU A 296 -4.34 21.70 -2.08
CA LEU A 296 -3.97 21.02 -3.32
C LEU A 296 -4.58 21.69 -4.56
N GLN A 297 -5.86 22.06 -4.49
CA GLN A 297 -6.59 22.69 -5.58
C GLN A 297 -5.99 24.04 -5.97
N THR A 298 -5.59 24.85 -4.99
CA THR A 298 -4.91 26.13 -5.22
C THR A 298 -3.66 25.91 -6.08
N GLN A 299 -2.88 24.88 -5.76
CA GLN A 299 -1.66 24.56 -6.50
C GLN A 299 -1.93 23.89 -7.85
N TYR A 300 -3.09 23.22 -8.04
CA TYR A 300 -3.49 22.66 -9.34
C TYR A 300 -3.83 23.72 -10.38
N GLN A 301 -4.30 24.90 -9.96
CA GLN A 301 -4.64 26.00 -10.86
C GLN A 301 -3.42 26.51 -11.65
N ASP A 302 -2.24 26.43 -11.05
CA ASP A 302 -0.98 26.90 -11.64
C ASP A 302 -0.27 25.84 -12.50
N GLN A 303 -0.85 24.65 -12.66
CA GLN A 303 -0.22 23.51 -13.35
C GLN A 303 -0.92 23.15 -14.67
N PRO A 304 -0.19 22.57 -15.64
CA PRO A 304 -0.80 22.00 -16.83
C PRO A 304 -1.87 20.96 -16.46
N GLN A 305 -3.03 21.07 -17.11
CA GLN A 305 -4.10 20.10 -16.94
C GLN A 305 -3.62 18.71 -17.36
N HIS A 306 -3.68 17.77 -16.43
CA HIS A 306 -3.52 16.35 -16.67
C HIS A 306 -4.51 15.59 -15.79
N GLN A 307 -4.76 14.33 -16.15
CA GLN A 307 -5.70 13.51 -15.39
C GLN A 307 -5.26 13.39 -13.93
N ARG A 308 -6.08 13.92 -13.02
CA ARG A 308 -5.87 13.77 -11.59
C ARG A 308 -6.61 12.57 -11.03
N TYR A 309 -6.04 12.01 -9.98
CA TYR A 309 -6.69 10.98 -9.20
C TYR A 309 -6.19 10.96 -7.77
N CYS A 310 -6.99 10.35 -6.89
CA CYS A 310 -6.58 9.93 -5.57
C CYS A 310 -6.88 8.42 -5.43
N LEU A 311 -6.47 7.82 -4.32
CA LEU A 311 -6.80 6.41 -4.04
C LEU A 311 -7.66 6.32 -2.79
N LEU A 312 -8.76 5.59 -2.92
CA LEU A 312 -9.71 5.29 -1.87
C LEU A 312 -9.50 3.85 -1.42
N ALA A 313 -9.16 3.63 -0.16
CA ALA A 313 -9.15 2.30 0.44
C ALA A 313 -10.44 2.09 1.23
N HIS A 314 -11.19 1.06 0.84
CA HIS A 314 -12.39 0.63 1.55
C HIS A 314 -12.03 -0.58 2.41
N ASP A 315 -11.97 -0.37 3.72
CA ASP A 315 -11.70 -1.40 4.72
C ASP A 315 -13.02 -2.13 5.02
N MET A 316 -13.06 -3.44 4.77
CA MET A 316 -14.17 -4.34 5.06
C MET A 316 -13.74 -5.34 6.14
N LEU A 317 -14.50 -5.40 7.22
CA LEU A 317 -14.38 -6.42 8.26
C LEU A 317 -15.72 -7.10 8.48
N PRO A 318 -15.73 -8.39 8.88
CA PRO A 318 -16.97 -9.08 9.19
C PRO A 318 -17.78 -8.35 10.25
N ASN A 319 -19.10 -8.26 10.02
CA ASN A 319 -20.08 -7.65 10.93
C ASN A 319 -19.83 -6.17 11.29
N THR A 320 -19.07 -5.41 10.50
CA THR A 320 -18.88 -3.97 10.70
C THR A 320 -19.37 -3.16 9.51
N THR A 321 -19.53 -1.84 9.68
CA THR A 321 -19.67 -0.93 8.55
C THR A 321 -18.34 -0.82 7.79
N ILE A 322 -18.42 -0.44 6.51
CA ILE A 322 -17.24 -0.08 5.72
C ILE A 322 -16.62 1.17 6.34
N THR A 323 -15.29 1.21 6.40
CA THR A 323 -14.55 2.44 6.71
C THR A 323 -13.65 2.79 5.54
N THR A 324 -13.42 4.08 5.31
CA THR A 324 -12.64 4.53 4.17
C THR A 324 -11.40 5.30 4.57
N LYS A 325 -10.40 5.23 3.71
CA LYS A 325 -9.18 6.03 3.78
C LYS A 325 -8.90 6.63 2.42
N LEU A 326 -8.45 7.86 2.43
CA LEU A 326 -8.09 8.58 1.23
C LEU A 326 -6.58 8.79 1.21
N TYR A 327 -6.01 8.59 0.03
CA TYR A 327 -4.60 8.68 -0.23
C TYR A 327 -4.35 9.65 -1.39
N TRP A 328 -3.48 10.62 -1.17
CA TRP A 328 -2.91 11.46 -2.22
C TRP A 328 -1.47 11.05 -2.48
N PHE A 329 -1.13 10.88 -3.76
CA PHE A 329 0.22 10.53 -4.20
C PHE A 329 0.98 11.77 -4.61
N ALA A 330 2.30 11.77 -4.46
CA ALA A 330 3.14 12.93 -4.72
C ALA A 330 3.28 13.27 -6.20
N ASP A 331 3.08 12.33 -7.14
CA ASP A 331 2.90 12.70 -8.55
C ASP A 331 1.62 13.51 -8.79
N GLN A 332 0.68 13.43 -7.84
CA GLN A 332 -0.55 14.19 -7.78
C GLN A 332 -0.47 15.37 -6.79
N MET A 333 0.66 15.58 -6.08
CA MET A 333 0.86 16.70 -5.17
C MET A 333 1.93 17.65 -5.72
N PRO A 334 1.70 18.96 -5.76
CA PRO A 334 2.71 19.91 -6.22
C PRO A 334 3.86 20.07 -5.21
N GLY A 335 5.10 20.11 -5.69
CA GLY A 335 6.26 20.56 -4.91
C GLY A 335 7.11 19.46 -4.27
N GLY A 336 8.17 19.90 -3.58
CA GLY A 336 9.10 19.04 -2.84
C GLY A 336 8.69 18.83 -1.38
N ASP A 337 9.43 17.97 -0.68
CA ASP A 337 9.09 17.50 0.67
C ASP A 337 8.82 18.64 1.66
N ALA A 338 9.59 19.72 1.62
CA ALA A 338 9.40 20.87 2.52
C ALA A 338 8.01 21.54 2.38
N LEU A 339 7.47 21.62 1.16
CA LEU A 339 6.13 22.18 0.93
C LEU A 339 5.07 21.23 1.49
N ILE A 340 5.23 19.93 1.25
CA ILE A 340 4.34 18.92 1.82
C ILE A 340 4.32 19.02 3.36
N ILE A 341 5.50 19.17 3.98
CA ILE A 341 5.65 19.25 5.43
C ILE A 341 5.03 20.53 6.00
N ASN A 342 5.37 21.69 5.42
CA ASN A 342 4.99 22.99 5.99
C ASN A 342 3.56 23.42 5.63
N ASP A 343 2.96 22.84 4.58
CA ASP A 343 1.62 23.23 4.10
C ASP A 343 0.62 22.07 4.25
N LEU A 344 0.87 20.92 3.60
CA LEU A 344 -0.14 19.86 3.51
C LEU A 344 -0.36 19.10 4.83
N VAL A 345 0.70 18.87 5.61
CA VAL A 345 0.59 18.16 6.90
C VAL A 345 0.54 19.10 8.12
N ALA A 346 0.57 20.41 7.93
CA ALA A 346 0.71 21.40 9.00
C ALA A 346 -0.37 21.30 10.09
N ASP A 347 -1.58 20.91 9.71
CA ASP A 347 -2.73 20.79 10.62
C ASP A 347 -2.67 19.52 11.48
N PHE A 348 -1.76 18.60 11.17
CA PHE A 348 -1.54 17.36 11.91
C PHE A 348 -0.34 17.53 12.84
N ALA A 349 -0.56 18.10 14.02
CA ALA A 349 0.49 18.50 14.96
C ALA A 349 1.61 17.45 15.15
N GLN A 350 1.27 16.17 15.32
CA GLN A 350 2.26 15.12 15.52
C GLN A 350 3.03 14.72 14.25
N PRO A 351 2.38 14.35 13.12
CA PRO A 351 3.07 14.18 11.84
C PRO A 351 3.93 15.39 11.47
N HIS A 352 3.39 16.60 11.61
CA HIS A 352 4.11 17.83 11.29
C HIS A 352 5.36 18.00 12.16
N ALA A 353 5.24 17.89 13.49
CA ALA A 353 6.39 18.02 14.39
C ALA A 353 7.47 16.96 14.12
N PHE A 354 7.09 15.71 13.82
CA PHE A 354 8.03 14.67 13.45
C PHE A 354 8.76 15.02 12.15
N MET A 355 8.00 15.30 11.09
CA MET A 355 8.58 15.57 9.76
C MET A 355 9.39 16.86 9.74
N LYS A 356 9.02 17.87 10.52
CA LYS A 356 9.78 19.12 10.66
C LYS A 356 11.16 18.88 11.28
N ARG A 357 11.28 18.00 12.29
CA ARG A 357 12.59 17.60 12.83
C ARG A 357 13.45 16.93 11.77
N GLN A 358 12.85 16.08 10.93
CA GLN A 358 13.59 15.42 9.84
C GLN A 358 14.03 16.41 8.75
N LEU A 359 13.21 17.42 8.45
CA LEU A 359 13.55 18.53 7.57
C LEU A 359 14.71 19.37 8.14
N ASP A 360 14.65 19.71 9.43
CA ASP A 360 15.68 20.51 10.11
C ASP A 360 17.00 19.75 10.27
N ALA A 361 16.96 18.42 10.35
CA ALA A 361 18.12 17.54 10.32
C ALA A 361 18.69 17.30 8.91
N GLY A 362 18.08 17.85 7.85
CA GLY A 362 18.56 17.74 6.47
C GLY A 362 18.21 16.42 5.76
N HIS A 363 17.31 15.61 6.32
CA HIS A 363 16.82 14.38 5.66
C HIS A 363 15.78 14.67 4.57
N PHE A 364 15.09 15.82 4.68
CA PHE A 364 14.19 16.35 3.66
C PHE A 364 14.67 17.75 3.23
N SER A 365 14.17 18.23 2.10
CA SER A 365 14.49 19.56 1.57
C SER A 365 13.40 20.08 0.63
N HIS A 366 13.56 21.30 0.13
CA HIS A 366 12.72 21.85 -0.94
C HIS A 366 12.90 21.13 -2.29
N ASN A 367 14.03 20.46 -2.49
CA ASN A 367 14.39 19.83 -3.77
C ASN A 367 14.26 18.30 -3.73
N SER A 368 13.99 17.71 -2.56
CA SER A 368 13.78 16.27 -2.43
C SER A 368 12.31 15.93 -2.68
N SER A 369 12.08 14.68 -3.05
CA SER A 369 10.75 14.14 -3.33
C SER A 369 10.57 12.77 -2.65
N TYR A 370 11.03 12.63 -1.41
CA TYR A 370 10.97 11.37 -0.67
C TYR A 370 9.57 11.09 -0.11
N ILE A 371 8.76 12.11 0.16
CA ILE A 371 7.38 11.95 0.57
C ILE A 371 6.55 11.68 -0.68
N ARG A 372 6.11 10.43 -0.85
CA ARG A 372 5.37 9.96 -2.03
C ARG A 372 3.88 9.81 -1.83
N GLU A 373 3.40 9.75 -0.60
CA GLU A 373 2.00 9.46 -0.30
C GLU A 373 1.59 10.08 1.04
N ILE A 374 0.39 10.65 1.10
CA ILE A 374 -0.30 11.01 2.35
C ILE A 374 -1.60 10.23 2.42
N GLY A 375 -1.72 9.37 3.44
CA GLY A 375 -2.93 8.60 3.72
C GLY A 375 -3.67 9.12 4.95
N MET A 376 -4.96 9.42 4.81
CA MET A 376 -5.83 9.87 5.89
C MET A 376 -7.05 8.97 5.99
N GLY A 377 -7.38 8.52 7.20
CA GLY A 377 -8.59 7.75 7.43
C GLY A 377 -9.15 7.99 8.82
N GLN A 378 -10.47 7.84 8.97
CA GLN A 378 -11.06 7.77 10.30
C GLN A 378 -10.69 6.45 10.96
N ARG A 379 -10.35 6.52 12.23
CA ARG A 379 -10.68 5.45 13.15
C ARG A 379 -11.52 6.10 14.24
N LYS A 380 -12.71 5.56 14.50
CA LYS A 380 -13.26 5.72 15.84
C LYS A 380 -12.23 5.06 16.74
N ASP A 381 -11.60 5.83 17.62
CA ASP A 381 -10.90 5.25 18.74
C ASP A 381 -11.97 4.48 19.50
N GLY A 382 -11.92 3.16 19.37
CA GLY A 382 -12.73 2.28 20.18
C GLY A 382 -12.25 2.49 21.60
N SER A 383 -13.00 3.26 22.37
CA SER A 383 -13.09 3.07 23.81
C SER A 383 -13.78 1.73 24.05
N THR A 384 -13.01 0.65 23.89
CA THR A 384 -13.26 -0.67 24.48
C THR A 384 -11.92 -1.37 24.65
#